data_AF-A0A2S8GLM2-F1
#
_entry.id   AF-A0A2S8GLM2-F1
#
_cell.length_a   1.000
_cell.length_b   1.000
_cell.length_c   1.000
_cell.angle_alpha   90.00
_cell.angle_beta   90.00
_cell.angle_gamma   90.00
#
_symmetry.space_group_name_H-M   'P 1'
#
loop_
_entity.id
_entity.type
_entity.pdbx_description
1 polymer ?
#
loop_
_entity_poly.entity_id
_entity_poly.type
_entity_poly.pdbx_seq_one_letter_code
_entity_poly.pdbx_strand_id
1 'polypeptide(L)'
;MPSSLGVDELEGFLLQWTGFAPLLATLAVGILAVHVEGRFVIAIPMVFLCGMAVGVGLNGSGIQLPYIHVGLAMTVILSGVALWAAREYPVVISAVALAVVGILHGHADAQAVSASSGPLAFLLGVLLGTALLLGIGVWLGLWMEARTAPSRVFGLVLMVVGIGMLGGAVVT
;
A
#
# COMPACT_ATOMS: atom_id res chain seq x y z
N MET A 1 4.86 28.08 -12.53
CA MET A 1 3.75 28.01 -13.51
C MET A 1 2.64 27.21 -12.85
N PRO A 2 1.35 27.57 -12.97
CA PRO A 2 0.30 26.70 -12.44
C PRO A 2 0.33 25.40 -13.24
N SER A 3 0.55 24.27 -12.57
CA SER A 3 0.41 22.96 -13.17
C SER A 3 -1.04 22.80 -13.66
N SER A 4 -1.21 22.31 -14.89
CA SER A 4 -2.53 21.91 -15.38
C SER A 4 -3.01 20.77 -14.49
N LEU A 5 -4.15 20.95 -13.80
CA LEU A 5 -4.72 20.02 -12.81
C LEU A 5 -4.47 18.54 -13.17
N GLY A 6 -4.76 18.14 -14.42
CA GLY A 6 -4.59 16.77 -14.92
C GLY A 6 -3.20 16.14 -14.88
N VAL A 7 -2.11 16.91 -14.86
CA VAL A 7 -0.74 16.36 -14.91
C VAL A 7 -0.30 15.86 -13.53
N ASP A 8 -0.59 16.63 -12.48
CA ASP A 8 -0.20 16.26 -11.12
C ASP A 8 -0.99 15.04 -10.64
N GLU A 9 -2.28 14.99 -10.96
CA GLU A 9 -3.16 13.85 -10.66
C GLU A 9 -2.68 12.58 -11.37
N LEU A 10 -2.27 12.70 -12.64
CA LEU A 10 -1.73 11.57 -13.40
C LEU A 10 -0.38 11.11 -12.83
N GLU A 11 0.49 12.04 -12.46
CA GLU A 11 1.79 11.73 -11.84
C GLU A 11 1.61 10.93 -10.54
N GLY A 12 0.74 11.42 -9.65
CA GLY A 12 0.40 10.72 -8.42
C GLY A 12 -0.27 9.37 -8.65
N PHE A 13 -1.18 9.28 -9.63
CA PHE A 13 -1.79 8.01 -10.01
C PHE A 13 -0.72 7.01 -10.47
N LEU A 14 0.18 7.41 -11.37
CA LEU A 14 1.19 6.53 -11.95
C LEU A 14 2.28 6.12 -10.96
N LEU A 15 2.47 6.86 -9.86
CA LEU A 15 3.43 6.51 -8.80
C LEU A 15 3.24 5.07 -8.32
N GLN A 16 1.98 4.65 -8.12
CA GLN A 16 1.64 3.31 -7.61
C GLN A 16 1.71 2.22 -8.69
N TRP A 17 1.61 2.61 -9.96
CA TRP A 17 1.48 1.68 -11.08
C TRP A 17 2.79 1.38 -11.79
N THR A 18 3.74 2.30 -11.72
CA THR A 18 5.02 2.21 -12.43
C THR A 18 6.11 1.55 -11.58
N GLY A 19 6.00 1.64 -10.25
CA GLY A 19 6.92 0.98 -9.32
C GLY A 19 6.55 -0.47 -9.09
N PHE A 20 7.51 -1.39 -9.31
CA PHE A 20 7.29 -2.83 -9.09
C PHE A 20 6.91 -3.15 -7.63
N ALA A 21 7.61 -2.56 -6.66
CA ALA A 21 7.33 -2.78 -5.24
C ALA A 21 6.00 -2.14 -4.77
N PRO A 22 5.70 -0.85 -5.04
CA PRO A 22 4.40 -0.25 -4.72
C PRO A 22 3.21 -1.01 -5.34
N LEU A 23 3.33 -1.43 -6.61
CA LEU A 23 2.29 -2.19 -7.30
C LEU A 23 2.02 -3.53 -6.59
N LEU A 24 3.07 -4.32 -6.32
CA LEU A 24 2.94 -5.60 -5.64
C LEU A 24 2.39 -5.42 -4.22
N ALA A 25 2.89 -4.44 -3.47
CA ALA A 25 2.45 -4.17 -2.10
C ALA A 25 0.96 -3.83 -2.04
N THR A 26 0.49 -2.96 -2.93
CA THR A 26 -0.92 -2.54 -2.95
C THR A 26 -1.84 -3.67 -3.40
N LEU A 27 -1.43 -4.47 -4.40
CA LEU A 27 -2.15 -5.69 -4.77
C LEU A 27 -2.21 -6.68 -3.59
N ALA A 28 -1.12 -6.82 -2.83
CA ALA A 28 -1.07 -7.68 -1.66
C ALA A 28 -2.12 -7.29 -0.62
N VAL A 29 -2.25 -5.99 -0.33
CA VAL A 29 -3.26 -5.48 0.60
C VAL A 29 -4.68 -5.81 0.12
N GLY A 30 -4.95 -5.65 -1.18
CA GLY A 30 -6.23 -6.04 -1.77
C GLY A 30 -6.51 -7.55 -1.64
N ILE A 31 -5.52 -8.40 -1.92
CA ILE A 31 -5.65 -9.86 -1.78
C ILE A 31 -5.85 -10.25 -0.30
N LEU A 32 -5.12 -9.59 0.62
CA LEU A 32 -5.23 -9.78 2.07
C LEU A 32 -6.62 -9.44 2.60
N ALA A 33 -7.33 -8.49 1.98
CA ALA A 33 -8.71 -8.17 2.37
C ALA A 33 -9.66 -9.38 2.28
N VAL A 34 -9.39 -10.33 1.38
CA VAL A 34 -10.16 -11.58 1.22
C VAL A 34 -9.77 -12.64 2.26
N HIS A 35 -8.62 -12.46 2.92
CA HIS A 35 -8.17 -13.32 4.02
C HIS A 35 -8.72 -12.88 5.39
N VAL A 36 -9.43 -11.76 5.46
CA VAL A 36 -10.00 -11.28 6.71
C VAL A 36 -11.30 -12.03 7.02
N GLU A 37 -11.45 -12.47 8.27
CA GLU A 37 -12.64 -13.15 8.75
C GLU A 37 -13.88 -12.25 8.66
N GLY A 38 -15.05 -12.85 8.46
CA GLY A 38 -16.28 -12.08 8.25
C GLY A 38 -16.28 -11.38 6.88
N ARG A 39 -17.46 -11.06 6.36
CA ARG A 39 -17.62 -10.56 4.98
C ARG A 39 -17.20 -9.09 4.83
N PHE A 40 -16.06 -8.69 5.40
CA PHE A 40 -15.55 -7.32 5.47
C PHE A 40 -14.56 -6.96 4.36
N VAL A 41 -14.67 -7.61 3.20
CA VAL A 41 -13.74 -7.49 2.07
C VAL A 41 -13.57 -6.04 1.59
N ILE A 42 -14.61 -5.20 1.70
CA ILE A 42 -14.56 -3.78 1.32
C ILE A 42 -14.06 -2.88 2.46
N ALA A 43 -14.34 -3.24 3.71
CA ALA A 43 -13.97 -2.42 4.86
C ALA A 43 -12.45 -2.29 4.98
N ILE A 44 -11.72 -3.35 4.64
CA ILE A 44 -10.27 -3.40 4.75
C ILE A 44 -9.55 -2.42 3.79
N PRO A 45 -9.85 -2.39 2.48
CA PRO A 45 -9.38 -1.35 1.57
C PRO A 45 -9.69 0.06 2.06
N MET A 46 -10.88 0.29 2.63
CA MET A 46 -11.25 1.60 3.18
C MET A 46 -10.39 1.98 4.39
N VAL A 47 -10.14 1.05 5.30
CA VAL A 47 -9.25 1.27 6.45
C VAL A 47 -7.84 1.64 5.99
N PHE A 48 -7.33 0.95 4.96
CA PHE A 48 -6.03 1.26 4.37
C PHE A 48 -5.99 2.68 3.78
N LEU A 49 -6.98 3.06 2.97
CA LEU A 49 -7.07 4.40 2.37
C LEU A 49 -7.22 5.50 3.44
N CYS A 50 -8.01 5.26 4.49
CA CYS A 50 -8.09 6.18 5.63
C CYS A 50 -6.73 6.30 6.34
N GLY A 51 -6.01 5.20 6.52
CA GLY A 51 -4.65 5.21 7.04
C GLY A 51 -3.72 6.05 6.18
N MET A 52 -3.77 5.90 4.85
CA MET A 52 -2.99 6.73 3.93
C MET A 52 -3.29 8.22 4.09
N ALA A 53 -4.57 8.60 4.15
CA ALA A 53 -4.95 9.99 4.36
C ALA A 53 -4.37 10.56 5.67
N VAL A 54 -4.33 9.76 6.75
CA VAL A 54 -3.67 10.14 8.00
C VAL A 54 -2.16 10.29 7.81
N GLY A 55 -1.50 9.35 7.14
CA GLY A 55 -0.06 9.41 6.85
C GLY A 55 0.33 10.66 6.05
N VAL A 56 -0.46 10.99 5.03
CA VAL A 56 -0.35 12.23 4.26
C VAL A 56 -0.47 13.46 5.16
N GLY A 57 -1.48 13.48 6.04
CA GLY A 57 -1.68 14.58 6.99
C GLY A 57 -0.52 14.75 7.97
N LEU A 58 0.04 13.65 8.48
CA LEU A 58 1.22 13.66 9.34
C LEU A 58 2.42 14.29 8.62
N ASN A 59 2.69 13.84 7.38
CA ASN A 59 3.77 14.41 6.56
C ASN A 59 3.57 15.91 6.33
N GLY A 60 2.38 16.31 5.89
CA GLY A 60 2.04 17.71 5.62
C GLY A 60 2.08 18.62 6.84
N SER A 61 1.92 18.06 8.05
CA SER A 61 2.09 18.78 9.32
C SER A 61 3.55 18.94 9.76
N GLY A 62 4.52 18.42 8.98
CA GLY A 62 5.94 18.45 9.30
C GLY A 62 6.40 17.34 10.24
N ILE A 63 5.52 16.40 10.61
CA ILE A 63 5.89 15.24 11.42
C ILE A 63 6.59 14.23 10.52
N GLN A 64 7.91 14.11 10.67
CA GLN A 64 8.71 13.13 9.95
C GLN A 64 8.73 11.80 10.72
N LEU A 65 8.39 10.72 10.02
CA LEU A 65 8.50 9.36 10.54
C LEU A 65 9.92 8.84 10.29
N PRO A 66 10.69 8.50 11.35
CA PRO A 66 12.04 7.99 11.17
C PRO A 66 12.01 6.61 10.52
N TYR A 67 13.06 6.27 9.77
CA TYR A 67 13.24 4.97 9.12
C TYR A 67 12.07 4.56 8.21
N ILE A 68 11.43 5.53 7.54
CA ILE A 68 10.24 5.28 6.70
C ILE A 68 10.47 4.18 5.65
N HIS A 69 11.64 4.16 5.00
CA HIS A 69 11.98 3.14 4.00
C HIS A 69 12.11 1.73 4.61
N VAL A 70 12.66 1.61 5.82
CA VAL A 70 12.71 0.35 6.57
C VAL A 70 11.30 -0.08 6.95
N GLY A 71 10.47 0.86 7.40
CA GLY A 71 9.06 0.62 7.71
C GLY A 71 8.29 0.07 6.50
N LEU A 72 8.39 0.73 5.34
CA LEU A 72 7.78 0.26 4.09
C LEU A 72 8.24 -1.15 3.74
N ALA A 73 9.55 -1.40 3.73
CA ALA A 73 10.09 -2.71 3.43
C ALA A 73 9.55 -3.80 4.38
N MET A 74 9.44 -3.50 5.68
CA MET A 74 8.84 -4.41 6.66
C MET A 74 7.37 -4.69 6.37
N THR A 75 6.58 -3.68 6.00
CA THR A 75 5.17 -3.92 5.66
C THR A 75 5.01 -4.84 4.45
N VAL A 76 5.89 -4.73 3.45
CA VAL A 76 5.91 -5.61 2.28
C VAL A 76 6.24 -7.05 2.69
N ILE A 77 7.26 -7.24 3.52
CA ILE A 77 7.64 -8.56 4.04
C ILE A 77 6.49 -9.18 4.84
N LEU A 78 5.91 -8.42 5.79
CA LEU A 78 4.84 -8.91 6.66
C LEU A 78 3.57 -9.25 5.86
N SER A 79 3.26 -8.47 4.83
CA SER A 79 2.15 -8.78 3.91
C SER A 79 2.44 -10.06 3.11
N GLY A 80 3.69 -10.26 2.70
CA GLY A 80 4.15 -11.49 2.06
C GLY A 80 4.03 -12.71 2.98
N VAL A 81 4.47 -12.62 4.23
CA VAL A 81 4.31 -13.66 5.25
C VAL A 81 2.82 -13.98 5.46
N ALA A 82 1.98 -12.95 5.53
CA ALA A 82 0.56 -13.12 5.76
C ALA A 82 -0.14 -13.85 4.61
N LEU A 83 0.20 -13.55 3.36
CA LEU A 83 -0.30 -14.27 2.18
C LEU A 83 0.30 -15.69 2.08
N TRP A 84 1.56 -15.86 2.44
CA TRP A 84 2.20 -17.18 2.47
C TRP A 84 1.57 -18.15 3.47
N ALA A 85 1.14 -17.66 4.62
CA ALA A 85 0.42 -18.48 5.58
C ALA A 85 -0.95 -18.96 5.05
N ALA A 86 -1.52 -18.27 4.04
CA ALA A 86 -2.73 -18.67 3.32
C ALA A 86 -3.89 -19.06 4.27
N ARG A 87 -4.12 -18.24 5.30
CA ARG A 87 -5.11 -18.47 6.36
C ARG A 87 -6.01 -17.27 6.58
N GLU A 88 -7.05 -17.46 7.39
CA GLU A 88 -7.88 -16.36 7.88
C GLU A 88 -7.21 -15.55 8.98
N TYR A 89 -7.55 -14.26 9.03
CA TYR A 89 -7.09 -13.33 10.05
C TYR A 89 -8.26 -12.62 10.74
N PRO A 90 -8.24 -12.50 12.08
CA PRO A 90 -9.26 -11.76 12.82
C PRO A 90 -9.37 -10.31 12.37
N VAL A 91 -10.61 -9.83 12.19
CA VAL A 91 -10.93 -8.48 11.65
C VAL A 91 -10.15 -7.36 12.32
N VAL A 92 -10.12 -7.36 13.66
CA VAL A 92 -9.50 -6.27 14.43
C VAL A 92 -7.99 -6.20 14.18
N ILE A 93 -7.33 -7.36 14.13
CA ILE A 93 -5.88 -7.44 13.88
C ILE A 93 -5.58 -6.93 12.47
N SER A 94 -6.35 -7.40 11.48
CA SER A 94 -6.21 -7.00 10.09
C SER A 94 -6.44 -5.49 9.89
N ALA A 95 -7.48 -4.94 10.51
CA ALA A 95 -7.80 -3.52 10.42
C ALA A 95 -6.68 -2.65 11.01
N VAL A 96 -6.19 -2.98 12.21
CA VAL A 96 -5.10 -2.23 12.85
C VAL A 96 -3.82 -2.33 12.03
N ALA A 97 -3.45 -3.54 11.60
CA ALA A 97 -2.25 -3.74 10.79
C ALA A 97 -2.31 -2.94 9.50
N LEU A 98 -3.41 -3.04 8.74
CA LEU A 98 -3.54 -2.38 7.45
C LEU A 98 -3.74 -0.87 7.56
N ALA A 99 -4.30 -0.36 8.67
CA ALA A 99 -4.26 1.06 8.98
C ALA A 99 -2.81 1.57 9.14
N VAL A 100 -1.97 0.82 9.86
CA VAL A 100 -0.54 1.17 10.04
C VAL A 100 0.19 1.10 8.69
N VAL A 101 -0.05 0.06 7.88
CA VAL A 101 0.54 -0.01 6.53
C VAL A 101 0.13 1.19 5.69
N GLY A 102 -1.16 1.56 5.73
CA GLY A 102 -1.69 2.73 5.04
C GLY A 102 -1.00 4.02 5.49
N ILE A 103 -0.85 4.25 6.80
CA ILE A 103 -0.17 5.43 7.34
C ILE A 103 1.27 5.54 6.82
N LEU A 104 2.02 4.44 6.81
CA LEU A 104 3.40 4.44 6.32
C LEU A 104 3.48 4.73 4.81
N HIS A 105 2.61 4.11 4.00
CA HIS A 105 2.57 4.36 2.55
C HIS A 105 2.16 5.79 2.25
N GLY A 106 1.06 6.28 2.82
CA GLY A 106 0.59 7.65 2.59
C GLY A 106 1.60 8.71 3.05
N HIS A 107 2.33 8.46 4.14
CA HIS A 107 3.41 9.36 4.57
C HIS A 107 4.56 9.39 3.57
N ALA A 108 4.97 8.23 3.04
CA ALA A 108 6.03 8.14 2.06
C ALA A 108 5.64 8.73 0.70
N ASP A 109 4.40 8.49 0.24
CA ASP A 109 3.88 9.06 -1.00
C ASP A 109 3.85 10.59 -0.94
N ALA A 110 3.52 11.16 0.22
CA ALA A 110 3.59 12.61 0.42
C ALA A 110 5.03 13.18 0.33
N GLN A 111 6.06 12.39 0.64
CA GLN A 111 7.46 12.81 0.43
C GLN A 111 7.86 12.82 -1.05
N ALA A 112 7.14 12.08 -1.90
CA ALA A 112 7.41 12.01 -3.33
C ALA A 112 6.83 13.21 -4.12
N VAL A 113 6.04 14.08 -3.47
CA VAL A 113 5.48 15.28 -4.10
C VAL A 113 6.62 16.20 -4.54
N SER A 114 6.74 16.43 -5.85
CA SER A 114 7.70 17.38 -6.41
C SER A 114 7.35 18.82 -6.03
N ALA A 115 8.38 19.67 -5.87
CA ALA A 115 8.21 21.09 -5.59
C ALA A 115 7.44 21.86 -6.70
N SER A 116 7.34 21.28 -7.91
CA SER A 116 6.60 21.84 -9.03
C SER A 116 5.14 21.39 -9.13
N SER A 117 4.74 20.37 -8.36
CA SER A 117 3.41 19.74 -8.46
C SER A 117 2.46 20.31 -7.42
N GLY A 118 1.18 20.44 -7.76
CA GLY A 118 0.12 20.75 -6.81
C GLY A 118 -0.05 19.60 -5.81
N PRO A 119 0.28 19.77 -4.52
CA PRO A 119 0.35 18.64 -3.58
C PRO A 119 -0.99 17.92 -3.43
N LEU A 120 -2.08 18.67 -3.39
CA LEU A 120 -3.43 18.10 -3.25
C LEU A 120 -3.83 17.27 -4.48
N ALA A 121 -3.57 17.77 -5.68
CA ALA A 121 -3.90 17.09 -6.94
C ALA A 121 -3.11 15.78 -7.07
N PHE A 122 -1.79 15.84 -6.81
CA PHE A 122 -0.92 14.66 -6.78
C PHE A 122 -1.42 13.59 -5.79
N LEU A 123 -1.70 13.98 -4.55
CA LEU A 123 -2.14 13.05 -3.51
C LEU A 123 -3.52 12.44 -3.78
N LEU A 124 -4.42 13.19 -4.41
CA LEU A 124 -5.69 12.63 -4.89
C LEU A 124 -5.45 11.59 -5.99
N GLY A 125 -4.52 11.85 -6.91
CA GLY A 125 -4.04 10.87 -7.90
C GLY A 125 -3.54 9.59 -7.25
N VAL A 126 -2.69 9.71 -6.23
CA VAL A 126 -2.17 8.57 -5.45
C VAL A 126 -3.31 7.76 -4.83
N LEU A 127 -4.25 8.42 -4.15
CA LEU A 127 -5.39 7.74 -3.52
C LEU A 127 -6.28 7.02 -4.53
N LEU A 128 -6.53 7.62 -5.70
CA LEU A 128 -7.30 7.01 -6.78
C LEU A 128 -6.57 5.80 -7.39
N GLY A 129 -5.27 5.94 -7.67
CA GLY A 129 -4.43 4.86 -8.18
C GLY A 129 -4.38 3.67 -7.21
N THR A 130 -4.24 3.97 -5.93
CA THR A 130 -4.26 2.98 -4.85
C THR A 130 -5.62 2.29 -4.75
N ALA A 131 -6.71 3.04 -4.74
CA ALA A 131 -8.07 2.49 -4.65
C ALA A 131 -8.36 1.50 -5.79
N LEU A 132 -7.91 1.81 -7.00
CA LEU A 132 -8.06 0.93 -8.16
C LEU A 132 -7.21 -0.34 -8.01
N LEU A 133 -5.95 -0.23 -7.59
CA LEU A 133 -5.08 -1.38 -7.32
C LEU A 133 -5.62 -2.26 -6.19
N LEU A 134 -6.18 -1.67 -5.13
CA LEU A 134 -6.84 -2.42 -4.06
C LEU A 134 -8.03 -3.20 -4.59
N GLY A 135 -8.86 -2.59 -5.46
CA GLY A 135 -9.95 -3.27 -6.14
C GLY A 135 -9.49 -4.45 -7.00
N ILE A 136 -8.41 -4.28 -7.77
CA ILE A 136 -7.79 -5.34 -8.55
C ILE A 136 -7.25 -6.46 -7.65
N GLY A 137 -6.58 -6.10 -6.55
CA GLY A 137 -6.07 -7.07 -5.57
C GLY A 137 -7.19 -7.88 -4.92
N VAL A 138 -8.30 -7.23 -4.54
CA VAL A 138 -9.50 -7.92 -4.04
C VAL A 138 -10.04 -8.89 -5.08
N TRP A 139 -10.18 -8.43 -6.33
CA TRP A 139 -10.66 -9.27 -7.43
C TRP A 139 -9.76 -10.48 -7.66
N LEU A 140 -8.43 -10.29 -7.67
CA LEU A 140 -7.46 -11.37 -7.75
C LEU A 140 -7.57 -12.33 -6.56
N GLY A 141 -7.69 -11.81 -5.33
CA GLY A 141 -7.80 -12.64 -4.13
C GLY A 141 -9.07 -13.50 -4.10
N LEU A 142 -10.18 -12.99 -4.63
CA LEU A 142 -11.41 -13.75 -4.83
C LEU A 142 -11.25 -14.83 -5.90
N TRP A 143 -10.61 -14.49 -7.03
CA TRP A 143 -10.38 -15.42 -8.15
C TRP A 143 -9.40 -16.54 -7.79
N MET A 144 -8.35 -16.22 -7.02
CA MET A 144 -7.33 -17.18 -6.59
C MET A 144 -7.84 -18.14 -5.52
N GLU A 145 -9.05 -17.97 -4.96
CA GLU A 145 -9.45 -18.58 -3.70
C GLU A 145 -8.38 -18.33 -2.63
N ALA A 146 -8.23 -17.09 -2.17
CA ALA A 146 -7.30 -16.58 -1.14
C ALA A 146 -6.34 -17.57 -0.42
N ARG A 147 -6.79 -18.73 0.04
CA ARG A 147 -6.05 -19.73 0.83
C ARG A 147 -5.35 -20.83 0.01
N THR A 148 -5.10 -20.63 -1.28
CA THR A 148 -4.50 -21.64 -2.18
C THR A 148 -3.01 -21.41 -2.47
N ALA A 149 -2.39 -22.28 -3.29
CA ALA A 149 -0.99 -22.15 -3.68
C ALA A 149 -0.62 -20.80 -4.36
N PRO A 150 -1.45 -20.21 -5.25
CA PRO A 150 -1.19 -18.90 -5.82
C PRO A 150 -0.93 -17.77 -4.81
N SER A 151 -1.69 -17.70 -3.71
CA SER A 151 -1.45 -16.67 -2.69
C SER A 151 -0.12 -16.88 -1.99
N ARG A 152 0.29 -18.14 -1.80
CA ARG A 152 1.60 -18.47 -1.22
C ARG A 152 2.76 -18.04 -2.09
N VAL A 153 2.65 -18.27 -3.39
CA VAL A 153 3.66 -17.84 -4.37
C VAL A 153 3.77 -16.31 -4.38
N PHE A 154 2.63 -15.61 -4.41
CA PHE A 154 2.62 -14.15 -4.34
C PHE A 154 3.25 -13.64 -3.03
N GLY A 155 2.94 -14.30 -1.91
CA GLY A 155 3.55 -14.04 -0.61
C GLY A 155 5.08 -14.19 -0.60
N LEU A 156 5.61 -15.23 -1.24
CA LEU A 156 7.07 -15.43 -1.41
C LEU A 156 7.71 -14.31 -2.23
N VAL A 157 7.07 -13.92 -3.35
CA VAL A 157 7.56 -12.81 -4.18
C VAL A 157 7.65 -11.52 -3.36
N LEU A 158 6.61 -11.20 -2.57
CA LEU A 158 6.62 -10.03 -1.69
C LEU A 158 7.72 -10.09 -0.64
N MET A 159 7.94 -11.24 0.00
CA MET A 159 9.02 -11.37 0.97
C MET A 159 10.38 -11.10 0.34
N VAL A 160 10.64 -11.64 -0.86
CA VAL A 160 11.89 -11.40 -1.60
C VAL A 160 12.05 -9.91 -1.95
N VAL A 161 11.00 -9.29 -2.48
CA VAL A 161 11.00 -7.86 -2.83
C VAL A 161 11.25 -7.00 -1.58
N GLY A 162 10.55 -7.27 -0.48
CA GLY A 162 10.69 -6.53 0.76
C GLY A 162 12.07 -6.69 1.40
N ILE A 163 12.68 -7.88 1.34
CA ILE A 163 14.08 -8.10 1.77
C ILE A 163 15.04 -7.28 0.89
N GLY A 164 14.81 -7.24 -0.42
CA GLY A 164 15.57 -6.38 -1.33
C GLY A 164 15.45 -4.89 -0.97
N MET A 165 14.24 -4.43 -0.64
CA MET A 165 13.98 -3.07 -0.18
C MET A 165 14.70 -2.76 1.14
N LEU A 166 14.74 -3.70 2.10
CA LEU A 166 15.49 -3.52 3.35
C LEU A 166 16.98 -3.31 3.09
N GLY A 167 17.56 -4.08 2.17
CA GLY A 167 18.96 -3.91 1.76
C GLY A 167 19.25 -2.50 1.24
N GLY A 168 18.33 -1.93 0.44
CA GLY A 168 18.45 -0.55 -0.03
C GLY A 168 18.22 0.49 1.07
N ALA A 169 17.22 0.27 1.93
CA ALA A 169 16.81 1.21 2.98
C ALA A 169 17.84 1.39 4.11
N VAL A 170 18.76 0.43 4.31
CA VAL A 170 19.83 0.52 5.31
C VAL A 170 21.05 1.30 4.79
N VAL A 171 21.15 1.49 3.47
CA VAL A 171 22.30 2.12 2.80
C VAL A 171 22.03 3.60 2.46
N THR A 172 20.77 4.05 2.54
CA THR A 172 20.30 5.43 2.30
C THR A 172 20.01 6.15 3.60
#